data_AF-A0A839T2G9-F1
#
_entry.id   AF-A0A839T2G9-F1
#
_cell.length_a   1.000
_cell.length_b   1.000
_cell.length_c   1.000
_cell.angle_alpha   90.00
_cell.angle_beta   90.00
_cell.angle_gamma   90.00
#
_symmetry.space_group_name_H-M   'P 1'
#
loop_
_entity.id
_entity.type
_entity.pdbx_description
1 polymer ?
#
loop_
_entity_poly.entity_id
_entity_poly.type
_entity_poly.pdbx_seq_one_letter_code
_entity_poly.pdbx_strand_id
1 'polypeptide(L)'
;MTIMKSALARRTGTDWAGFGWMFLFFWYFSGVTQTLIAFSGVAGFQGLRQASMASALWLIPLLLFPARTKLLAGMIGTLLWLCSLAGFGYFLVYGQEFSQSVIFIMFESNVSEATEYLEHYFSWSIVFAAVAYGFGGWLLWRKVRPVYLPRQTARVACLLPVCPVDGLRSDAPVLQAPGSTDGYR
;
A
#
# COMPACT_ATOMS: atom_id res chain seq x y z
N MET A 1 -21.95 0.44 -53.84
CA MET A 1 -22.03 -0.56 -52.76
C MET A 1 -20.66 -0.61 -52.05
N THR A 2 -20.31 0.44 -51.29
CA THR A 2 -18.92 0.66 -50.81
C THR A 2 -18.86 1.43 -49.49
N ILE A 3 -19.80 1.22 -48.56
CA ILE A 3 -19.86 1.99 -47.29
C ILE A 3 -19.68 1.11 -46.02
N MET A 4 -19.48 -0.21 -46.14
CA MET A 4 -19.35 -1.11 -44.98
C MET A 4 -17.92 -1.64 -44.72
N LYS A 5 -16.91 -0.76 -44.60
CA LYS A 5 -15.57 -1.20 -44.17
C LYS A 5 -14.95 -0.43 -42.99
N SER A 6 -15.63 0.56 -42.40
CA SER A 6 -15.05 1.41 -41.35
C SER A 6 -15.64 1.22 -39.94
N ALA A 7 -16.31 0.10 -39.65
CA ALA A 7 -16.88 -0.17 -38.31
C ALA A 7 -16.04 -1.12 -37.43
N LEU A 8 -14.85 -1.54 -37.89
CA LEU A 8 -14.07 -2.58 -37.21
C LEU A 8 -12.63 -2.17 -36.88
N ALA A 9 -12.41 -0.89 -36.59
CA ALA A 9 -11.27 -0.48 -35.77
C ALA A 9 -11.55 -0.87 -34.31
N ARG A 10 -11.61 -2.18 -34.05
CA ARG A 10 -11.59 -2.77 -32.72
C ARG A 10 -10.35 -2.20 -32.05
N ARG A 11 -10.51 -1.30 -31.08
CA ARG A 11 -9.41 -0.79 -30.23
C ARG A 11 -8.73 -1.99 -29.58
N THR A 12 -7.70 -2.51 -30.22
CA THR A 12 -6.71 -3.43 -29.66
C THR A 12 -5.70 -2.61 -28.86
N GLY A 13 -6.20 -1.70 -28.03
CA GLY A 13 -5.39 -1.02 -27.04
C GLY A 13 -5.50 -1.81 -25.75
N THR A 14 -4.39 -2.31 -25.22
CA THR A 14 -4.29 -2.79 -23.85
C THR A 14 -5.04 -1.82 -22.93
N ASP A 15 -5.97 -2.30 -22.10
CA ASP A 15 -6.78 -1.44 -21.23
C ASP A 15 -5.95 -0.95 -20.04
N TRP A 16 -5.07 0.00 -20.32
CA TRP A 16 -4.18 0.67 -19.38
C TRP A 16 -4.96 1.44 -18.31
N ALA A 17 -6.14 1.98 -18.67
CA ALA A 17 -6.99 2.69 -17.74
C ALA A 17 -7.50 1.74 -16.65
N GLY A 18 -7.98 0.56 -17.02
CA GLY A 18 -8.39 -0.45 -16.05
C GLY A 18 -7.23 -0.90 -15.15
N PHE A 19 -6.03 -1.07 -15.69
CA PHE A 19 -4.84 -1.43 -14.91
C PHE A 19 -4.49 -0.34 -13.88
N GLY A 20 -4.53 0.94 -14.30
CA GLY A 20 -4.34 2.08 -13.41
C GLY A 20 -5.36 2.12 -12.28
N TRP A 21 -6.64 1.88 -12.56
CA TRP A 21 -7.68 1.83 -11.53
C TRP A 21 -7.50 0.66 -10.55
N MET A 22 -7.04 -0.50 -11.02
CA MET A 22 -6.70 -1.63 -10.12
C MET A 22 -5.54 -1.28 -9.20
N PHE A 23 -4.47 -0.69 -9.75
CA PHE A 23 -3.33 -0.28 -8.96
C PHE A 23 -3.74 0.77 -7.92
N LEU A 24 -4.49 1.80 -8.33
CA LEU A 24 -4.99 2.84 -7.43
C LEU A 24 -5.88 2.29 -6.32
N PHE A 25 -6.68 1.26 -6.60
CA PHE A 25 -7.50 0.61 -5.59
C PHE A 25 -6.66 -0.02 -4.48
N PHE A 26 -5.62 -0.78 -4.82
CA PHE A 26 -4.72 -1.36 -3.80
C PHE A 26 -3.84 -0.30 -3.15
N TRP A 27 -3.34 0.64 -3.95
CA TRP A 27 -2.53 1.75 -3.49
C TRP A 27 -3.28 2.66 -2.52
N TYR A 28 -4.60 2.75 -2.61
CA TYR A 28 -5.39 3.51 -1.64
C TYR A 28 -5.24 2.96 -0.21
N PHE A 29 -5.22 1.64 -0.04
CA PHE A 29 -5.16 1.02 1.29
C PHE A 29 -3.79 1.11 1.94
N SER A 30 -2.72 1.02 1.15
CA SER A 30 -1.34 1.05 1.66
C SER A 30 -0.68 2.42 1.54
N GLY A 31 -1.01 3.18 0.50
CA GLY A 31 -0.33 4.42 0.11
C GLY A 31 -0.87 5.65 0.81
N VAL A 32 -2.17 5.77 1.06
CA VAL A 32 -2.77 6.99 1.64
C VAL A 32 -2.20 7.30 3.02
N THR A 33 -2.14 6.31 3.91
CA THR A 33 -1.52 6.42 5.23
C THR A 33 -0.06 6.82 5.12
N GLN A 34 0.69 6.14 4.25
CA GLN A 34 2.12 6.41 4.06
C GLN A 34 2.40 7.80 3.46
N THR A 35 1.53 8.28 2.57
CA THR A 35 1.58 9.66 2.06
C THR A 35 1.30 10.67 3.16
N LEU A 36 0.28 10.42 4.00
CA LEU A 36 -0.03 11.28 5.14
C LEU A 36 1.15 11.36 6.12
N ILE A 37 1.76 10.22 6.46
CA ILE A 37 2.93 10.15 7.35
C ILE A 37 4.13 10.90 6.74
N ALA A 38 4.39 10.75 5.44
CA ALA A 38 5.46 11.46 4.77
C ALA A 38 5.27 12.99 4.81
N PHE A 39 4.02 13.46 4.69
CA PHE A 39 3.68 14.88 4.84
C PHE A 39 3.77 15.38 6.28
N SER A 40 3.58 14.52 7.28
CA SER A 40 3.79 14.86 8.69
C SER A 40 5.27 15.13 9.02
N GLY A 41 6.21 14.80 8.13
CA GLY A 41 7.64 15.06 8.31
C GLY A 41 8.34 14.10 9.29
N VAL A 42 7.61 13.12 9.84
CA VAL A 42 8.12 12.15 10.83
C VAL A 42 8.82 10.97 10.14
N ALA A 43 8.37 10.58 8.94
CA ALA A 43 8.97 9.49 8.18
C ALA A 43 9.33 9.90 6.75
N GLY A 44 10.36 9.27 6.19
CA GLY A 44 10.80 9.50 4.81
C GLY A 44 9.97 8.76 3.77
N PHE A 45 10.35 8.92 2.49
CA PHE A 45 9.67 8.28 1.34
C PHE A 45 9.76 6.75 1.27
N GLN A 46 10.42 6.10 2.24
CA GLN A 46 10.58 4.64 2.24
C GLN A 46 9.25 3.92 2.43
N GLY A 47 8.39 4.41 3.33
CA GLY A 47 7.07 3.83 3.53
C GLY A 47 6.20 3.89 2.28
N LEU A 48 6.30 4.98 1.51
CA LEU A 48 5.59 5.14 0.23
C LEU A 48 6.07 4.16 -0.84
N ARG A 49 7.39 3.91 -0.91
CA ARG A 49 7.98 2.91 -1.81
C ARG A 49 7.49 1.51 -1.46
N GLN A 50 7.50 1.16 -0.17
CA GLN A 50 7.03 -0.16 0.29
C GLN A 50 5.53 -0.34 0.01
N ALA A 51 4.72 0.69 0.26
CA ALA A 51 3.29 0.67 -0.05
C ALA A 51 3.01 0.49 -1.55
N SER A 52 3.77 1.16 -2.43
CA SER A 52 3.61 1.01 -3.87
C SER A 52 4.03 -0.37 -4.37
N MET A 53 5.12 -0.93 -3.83
CA MET A 53 5.54 -2.32 -4.10
C MET A 53 4.51 -3.35 -3.63
N ALA A 54 4.00 -3.21 -2.41
CA ALA A 54 2.96 -4.08 -1.86
C ALA A 54 1.68 -4.04 -2.71
N SER A 55 1.28 -2.84 -3.16
CA SER A 55 0.12 -2.67 -4.03
C SER A 55 0.31 -3.34 -5.39
N ALA A 56 1.53 -3.30 -5.94
CA ALA A 56 1.85 -3.97 -7.18
C ALA A 56 1.84 -5.51 -7.03
N LEU A 57 2.28 -6.05 -5.89
CA LEU A 57 2.20 -7.48 -5.59
C LEU A 57 0.74 -7.98 -5.58
N TRP A 58 -0.18 -7.20 -5.03
CA TRP A 58 -1.61 -7.56 -5.00
C TRP A 58 -2.29 -7.57 -6.36
N LEU A 59 -1.68 -7.00 -7.40
CA LEU A 59 -2.19 -7.10 -8.77
C LEU A 59 -2.00 -8.49 -9.38
N ILE A 60 -0.99 -9.24 -8.94
CA ILE A 60 -0.65 -10.57 -9.47
C ILE A 60 -1.88 -11.51 -9.48
N PRO A 61 -2.59 -11.75 -8.36
CA PRO A 61 -3.75 -12.64 -8.35
C PRO A 61 -4.91 -12.15 -9.24
N LEU A 62 -5.09 -10.83 -9.39
CA LEU A 62 -6.14 -10.26 -10.25
C LEU A 62 -5.85 -10.45 -11.74
N LEU A 63 -4.58 -10.38 -12.13
CA LEU A 63 -4.12 -10.61 -13.50
C LEU A 63 -4.13 -12.09 -13.88
N LEU A 64 -3.86 -12.98 -12.93
CA LEU A 64 -3.90 -14.44 -13.15
C LEU A 64 -5.33 -14.95 -13.38
N PHE A 65 -6.32 -14.35 -12.72
CA PHE A 65 -7.73 -14.77 -12.77
C PHE A 65 -8.67 -13.63 -13.20
N PRO A 66 -8.65 -13.19 -14.48
CA PRO A 66 -9.42 -12.04 -14.96
C PRO A 66 -10.94 -12.24 -14.86
N ALA A 67 -11.42 -13.48 -14.86
CA ALA A 67 -12.84 -13.81 -14.69
C ALA A 67 -13.36 -13.53 -13.26
N ARG A 68 -12.47 -13.54 -12.25
CA ARG A 68 -12.82 -13.35 -10.83
C ARG A 68 -12.25 -12.06 -10.26
N THR A 69 -11.75 -11.14 -11.10
CA THR A 69 -11.11 -9.90 -10.67
C THR A 69 -11.93 -9.10 -9.66
N LYS A 70 -13.22 -8.85 -9.93
CA LYS A 70 -14.04 -8.04 -9.00
C LYS A 70 -14.23 -8.71 -7.64
N LEU A 71 -14.38 -10.03 -7.62
CA LEU A 71 -14.54 -10.82 -6.40
C LEU A 71 -13.22 -10.85 -5.60
N LEU A 72 -12.10 -11.14 -6.26
CA LEU A 72 -10.78 -11.12 -5.64
C LEU A 72 -10.41 -9.72 -5.14
N ALA A 73 -10.65 -8.68 -5.94
CA ALA A 73 -10.45 -7.29 -5.54
C ALA A 73 -11.31 -6.92 -4.33
N GLY A 74 -12.57 -7.36 -4.28
CA GLY A 74 -13.44 -7.17 -3.13
C GLY A 74 -12.88 -7.87 -1.88
N MET A 75 -12.59 -9.16 -1.95
CA MET A 75 -12.09 -9.93 -0.81
C MET A 75 -10.75 -9.40 -0.28
N ILE A 76 -9.77 -9.24 -1.16
CA ILE A 76 -8.44 -8.73 -0.81
C ILE A 76 -8.56 -7.28 -0.33
N GLY A 77 -9.33 -6.45 -1.03
CA GLY A 77 -9.53 -5.05 -0.66
C GLY A 77 -10.20 -4.88 0.70
N THR A 78 -11.21 -5.69 1.02
CA THR A 78 -11.84 -5.70 2.35
C THR A 78 -10.85 -6.14 3.43
N LEU A 79 -10.05 -7.18 3.18
CA LEU A 79 -9.02 -7.61 4.12
C LEU A 79 -7.96 -6.52 4.35
N LEU A 80 -7.49 -5.90 3.26
CA LEU A 80 -6.52 -4.80 3.31
C LEU A 80 -7.09 -3.58 4.01
N TRP A 81 -8.36 -3.26 3.79
CA TRP A 81 -9.05 -2.18 4.49
C TRP A 81 -9.11 -2.44 5.99
N LEU A 82 -9.52 -3.64 6.42
CA LEU A 82 -9.56 -3.99 7.85
C LEU A 82 -8.18 -3.90 8.49
N CYS A 83 -7.15 -4.40 7.81
CA CYS A 83 -5.77 -4.34 8.29
C CYS A 83 -5.24 -2.89 8.31
N SER A 84 -5.57 -2.08 7.30
CA SER A 84 -5.09 -0.70 7.21
C SER A 84 -5.77 0.24 8.21
N LEU A 85 -6.97 -0.08 8.71
CA LEU A 85 -7.64 0.69 9.76
C LEU A 85 -6.82 0.78 11.05
N ALA A 86 -6.10 -0.28 11.42
CA ALA A 86 -5.24 -0.26 12.62
C ALA A 86 -4.10 0.75 12.46
N GLY A 87 -3.38 0.70 11.33
CA GLY A 87 -2.30 1.64 11.03
C GLY A 87 -2.80 3.08 10.83
N PHE A 88 -3.96 3.25 10.19
CA PHE A 88 -4.59 4.56 10.00
C PHE A 88 -5.06 5.17 11.32
N GLY A 89 -5.69 4.37 12.19
CA GLY A 89 -6.09 4.81 13.53
C GLY A 89 -4.88 5.22 14.38
N TYR A 90 -3.81 4.43 14.35
CA TYR A 90 -2.56 4.77 15.03
C TYR A 90 -1.97 6.09 14.53
N PHE A 91 -1.98 6.32 13.21
CA PHE A 91 -1.57 7.59 12.63
C PHE A 91 -2.45 8.76 13.09
N LEU A 92 -3.77 8.59 13.19
CA LEU A 92 -4.65 9.67 13.64
C LEU A 92 -4.40 10.09 15.10
N VAL A 93 -3.98 9.16 15.95
CA VAL A 93 -3.69 9.43 17.37
C VAL A 93 -2.27 9.97 17.56
N TYR A 94 -1.28 9.34 16.93
CA TYR A 94 0.15 9.59 17.21
C TYR A 94 0.90 10.33 16.09
N GLY A 95 0.32 10.48 14.89
CA GLY A 95 0.94 11.16 13.76
C GLY A 95 2.12 10.43 13.10
N GLN A 96 2.34 9.16 13.45
CA GLN A 96 3.51 8.38 13.00
C GLN A 96 3.11 6.98 12.51
N GLU A 97 4.04 6.27 11.89
CA GLU A 97 3.82 4.92 11.39
C GLU A 97 3.88 3.87 12.49
N PHE A 98 3.16 2.77 12.28
CA PHE A 98 3.11 1.66 13.22
C PHE A 98 4.39 0.81 13.10
N SER A 99 5.26 0.88 14.10
CA SER A 99 6.55 0.18 14.12
C SER A 99 6.44 -1.25 14.66
N GLN A 100 7.38 -2.12 14.27
CA GLN A 100 7.50 -3.48 14.79
C GLN A 100 7.62 -3.52 16.33
N SER A 101 8.38 -2.61 16.93
CA SER A 101 8.54 -2.56 18.39
C SER A 101 7.23 -2.19 19.10
N VAL A 102 6.41 -1.32 18.49
CA VAL A 102 5.11 -0.93 19.03
C VAL A 102 4.14 -2.10 19.01
N ILE A 103 4.15 -2.91 17.93
CA ILE A 103 3.39 -4.17 17.87
C ILE A 103 3.77 -5.10 19.01
N PHE A 104 5.07 -5.26 19.25
CA PHE A 104 5.58 -6.13 20.30
C PHE A 104 5.13 -5.65 21.68
N ILE A 105 5.30 -4.36 21.97
CA ILE A 105 4.85 -3.76 23.23
C ILE A 105 3.34 -3.92 23.42
N MET A 106 2.54 -3.80 22.34
CA MET A 106 1.09 -3.93 22.41
C MET A 106 0.61 -5.37 22.65
N PHE A 107 1.40 -6.38 22.26
CA PHE A 107 1.12 -7.78 22.59
C PHE A 107 1.65 -8.21 23.96
N GLU A 108 2.71 -7.54 24.45
CA GLU A 108 3.22 -7.74 25.80
C GLU A 108 2.32 -7.05 26.85
N SER A 109 1.66 -5.94 26.48
CA SER A 109 0.78 -5.20 27.39
C SER A 109 -0.53 -5.94 27.68
N ASN A 110 -1.09 -5.69 28.86
CA ASN A 110 -2.34 -6.30 29.28
C ASN A 110 -3.54 -5.65 28.56
N VAL A 111 -4.56 -6.45 28.22
CA VAL A 111 -5.78 -5.96 27.54
C VAL A 111 -6.51 -4.91 28.37
N SER A 112 -6.41 -4.94 29.71
CA SER A 112 -7.00 -3.90 30.56
C SER A 112 -6.31 -2.54 30.38
N GLU A 113 -4.98 -2.51 30.30
CA GLU A 113 -4.20 -1.27 30.10
C GLU A 113 -4.44 -0.73 28.68
N ALA A 114 -4.46 -1.61 27.68
CA ALA A 114 -4.77 -1.23 26.31
C ALA A 114 -6.17 -0.60 26.16
N THR A 115 -7.16 -1.09 26.92
CA THR A 115 -8.53 -0.55 26.91
C THR A 115 -8.60 0.83 27.55
N GLU A 116 -7.89 1.05 28.67
CA GLU A 116 -7.81 2.36 29.33
C GLU A 116 -7.20 3.43 28.40
N TYR A 117 -6.12 3.08 27.68
CA TYR A 117 -5.57 3.99 26.66
C TYR A 117 -6.56 4.26 25.53
N LEU A 118 -7.28 3.25 25.06
CA LEU A 118 -8.24 3.40 23.97
C LEU A 118 -9.36 4.38 24.36
N GLU A 119 -9.91 4.27 25.57
CA GLU A 119 -10.93 5.19 26.07
C GLU A 119 -10.44 6.64 26.15
N HIS A 120 -9.17 6.85 26.52
CA HIS A 120 -8.57 8.18 26.57
C HIS A 120 -8.35 8.83 25.20
N TYR A 121 -7.93 8.06 24.20
CA TYR A 121 -7.66 8.57 22.86
C TYR A 121 -8.88 8.49 21.92
N PHE A 122 -9.98 7.85 22.35
CA PHE A 122 -11.18 7.73 21.53
C PHE A 122 -11.82 9.10 21.30
N SER A 123 -12.07 9.40 20.02
CA SER A 123 -12.75 10.62 19.60
C SER A 123 -13.64 10.32 18.40
N TRP A 124 -14.81 10.97 18.34
CA TRP A 124 -15.72 10.88 17.20
C TRP A 124 -15.06 11.26 15.87
N SER A 125 -14.04 12.12 15.90
CA SER A 125 -13.24 12.46 14.72
C SER A 125 -12.57 11.24 14.08
N ILE A 126 -12.12 10.28 14.89
CA ILE A 126 -11.52 9.03 14.42
C ILE A 126 -12.57 8.18 13.70
N VAL A 127 -13.79 8.12 14.24
CA VAL A 127 -14.90 7.39 13.62
C VAL A 127 -15.27 8.01 12.27
N PHE A 128 -15.40 9.34 12.20
CA PHE A 128 -15.68 10.02 10.94
C PHE A 128 -14.56 9.83 9.91
N ALA A 129 -13.30 9.90 10.32
CA ALA A 129 -12.17 9.64 9.46
C ALA A 129 -12.15 8.19 8.94
N ALA A 130 -12.42 7.21 9.80
CA ALA A 130 -12.51 5.79 9.41
C ALA A 130 -13.65 5.53 8.42
N VAL A 131 -14.81 6.16 8.62
CA VAL A 131 -15.96 6.07 7.69
C VAL A 131 -15.62 6.72 6.35
N ALA A 132 -15.03 7.92 6.36
CA ALA A 132 -14.61 8.60 5.14
C ALA A 132 -13.56 7.78 4.36
N TYR A 133 -12.62 7.16 5.08
CA TYR A 133 -11.60 6.29 4.52
C TYR A 133 -12.22 5.02 3.89
N GLY A 134 -13.14 4.35 4.59
CA GLY A 134 -13.88 3.21 4.02
C GLY A 134 -14.72 3.59 2.79
N PHE A 135 -15.35 4.77 2.82
CA PHE A 135 -16.12 5.28 1.69
C PHE A 135 -15.26 5.52 0.45
N GLY A 136 -14.04 6.05 0.60
CA GLY A 136 -13.09 6.21 -0.50
C GLY A 136 -12.71 4.88 -1.15
N GLY A 137 -12.42 3.86 -0.33
CA GLY A 137 -12.17 2.50 -0.80
C GLY A 137 -13.36 1.90 -1.56
N TRP A 138 -14.58 2.10 -1.04
CA TRP A 138 -15.81 1.64 -1.71
C TRP A 138 -16.05 2.33 -3.06
N LEU A 139 -15.81 3.65 -3.17
CA LEU A 139 -15.90 4.37 -4.43
C LEU A 139 -14.90 3.86 -5.47
N LEU A 140 -13.66 3.56 -5.04
CA LEU A 140 -12.63 3.01 -5.91
C LEU A 140 -13.00 1.60 -6.37
N TRP A 141 -13.53 0.76 -5.49
CA TRP A 141 -13.98 -0.59 -5.84
C TRP A 141 -15.05 -0.57 -6.96
N ARG A 142 -15.99 0.38 -6.93
CA ARG A 142 -16.99 0.54 -8.00
C ARG A 142 -16.37 0.85 -9.37
N LYS A 143 -15.18 1.46 -9.39
CA LYS A 143 -14.45 1.78 -10.63
C LYS A 143 -13.54 0.66 -11.12
N VAL A 144 -13.27 -0.37 -10.31
CA VAL A 144 -12.46 -1.52 -10.72
C VAL A 144 -13.18 -2.30 -11.84
N ARG A 145 -12.52 -2.43 -12.98
CA ARG A 145 -13.01 -3.17 -14.14
C ARG A 145 -12.13 -4.41 -14.37
N PRO A 146 -12.70 -5.54 -14.85
CA PRO A 146 -11.89 -6.70 -15.24
C PRO A 146 -11.06 -6.34 -16.48
N VAL A 147 -9.74 -6.45 -16.36
CA VAL A 147 -8.80 -6.15 -17.45
C VAL A 147 -8.26 -7.46 -18.01
N TYR A 148 -8.47 -7.67 -19.30
CA TYR A 148 -7.94 -8.82 -20.03
C TYR A 148 -6.63 -8.42 -20.71
N LEU A 149 -5.49 -8.63 -20.03
CA LEU A 149 -4.18 -8.48 -20.66
C LEU A 149 -3.74 -9.79 -21.35
N PRO A 150 -2.97 -9.72 -22.45
CA PRO A 150 -2.32 -10.90 -23.01
C PRO A 150 -1.37 -11.52 -21.97
N ARG A 151 -1.42 -12.84 -21.83
CA ARG A 151 -0.71 -13.64 -20.78
C ARG A 151 0.78 -13.32 -20.63
N GLN A 152 1.44 -12.89 -21.70
CA GLN A 152 2.87 -12.55 -21.67
C GLN A 152 3.13 -11.22 -20.94
N THR A 153 2.31 -10.20 -21.16
CA THR A 153 2.42 -8.90 -20.46
C THR A 153 2.08 -9.04 -18.98
N ALA A 154 1.11 -9.89 -18.62
CA ALA A 154 0.80 -10.20 -17.23
C ALA A 154 2.00 -10.83 -16.49
N ARG A 155 2.74 -11.74 -17.15
CA ARG A 155 3.95 -12.36 -16.56
C ARG A 155 5.08 -11.36 -16.34
N VAL A 156 5.31 -10.45 -17.29
CA VAL A 156 6.33 -9.40 -17.16
C VAL A 156 5.95 -8.41 -16.05
N ALA A 157 4.68 -8.03 -15.94
CA ALA A 157 4.18 -7.17 -14.87
C ALA A 157 4.29 -7.82 -13.47
N CYS A 158 4.23 -9.16 -13.37
CA CYS A 158 4.43 -9.87 -12.10
C CYS A 158 5.90 -9.88 -11.64
N LEU A 159 6.87 -9.78 -12.56
CA LEU A 159 8.30 -9.82 -12.25
C LEU A 159 8.86 -8.46 -11.82
N LEU A 160 8.26 -7.37 -12.31
CA LEU A 160 8.74 -6.00 -12.10
C LEU A 160 8.79 -5.56 -10.62
N PRO A 161 7.83 -5.93 -9.74
CA PRO A 161 7.87 -5.56 -8.33
C PRO A 161 8.89 -6.36 -7.51
N VAL A 162 9.35 -7.51 -8.01
CA VAL A 162 10.21 -8.45 -7.27
C VAL A 162 11.69 -8.13 -7.43
N CYS A 163 12.09 -7.34 -8.43
CA CYS A 163 13.46 -6.88 -8.56
C CYS A 163 13.86 -6.01 -7.35
N PRO A 164 14.83 -6.45 -6.53
CA PRO A 164 15.26 -5.69 -5.36
C PRO A 164 15.88 -4.36 -5.84
N VAL A 165 15.21 -3.24 -5.57
CA VAL A 165 15.77 -1.89 -5.78
C VAL A 165 16.84 -1.56 -4.73
N ASP A 166 17.05 -2.43 -3.74
CA ASP A 166 17.99 -2.21 -2.62
C ASP A 166 19.46 -2.60 -2.92
N GLY A 167 19.79 -2.97 -4.17
CA GLY A 167 21.16 -3.35 -4.57
C GLY A 167 22.18 -2.21 -4.72
N LEU A 168 21.87 -0.97 -4.32
CA LEU A 168 22.75 0.20 -4.55
C LEU A 168 23.15 0.96 -3.27
N ARG A 169 22.86 0.44 -2.07
CA ARG A 169 23.12 1.18 -0.81
C ARG A 169 23.84 0.39 0.28
N SER A 170 24.75 -0.50 -0.12
CA SER A 170 25.66 -1.15 0.83
C SER A 170 27.03 -1.25 0.18
N ASP A 171 27.82 -0.17 0.20
CA ASP A 171 29.29 -0.17 0.04
C ASP A 171 29.84 1.26 0.27
N ALA A 172 29.44 1.89 1.38
CA ALA A 172 30.22 3.01 1.92
C ALA A 172 31.10 2.41 3.04
N PRO A 173 32.41 2.19 2.83
CA PRO A 173 33.30 1.77 3.91
C PRO A 173 33.27 2.85 4.99
N VAL A 174 32.82 2.46 6.18
CA VAL A 174 32.97 3.25 7.40
C VAL A 174 34.47 3.46 7.60
N LEU A 175 34.94 4.68 7.36
CA LEU A 175 36.26 5.15 7.71
C LEU A 175 36.39 5.06 9.24
N GLN A 176 36.94 3.95 9.72
CA GLN A 176 37.32 3.76 11.10
C GLN A 176 38.55 4.64 11.37
N ALA A 177 38.33 5.83 11.95
CA ALA A 177 39.41 6.66 12.44
C ALA A 177 40.10 5.94 13.63
N PRO A 178 41.43 5.77 13.65
CA PRO A 178 42.12 5.18 14.78
C PRO A 178 42.01 6.10 16.00
N GLY A 179 41.50 5.54 17.10
CA GLY A 179 41.29 6.22 18.36
C GLY A 179 42.58 6.83 18.92
N SER A 180 42.47 8.08 19.32
CA SER A 180 43.38 8.79 20.20
C SER A 180 43.49 8.06 21.53
N THR A 181 44.62 7.39 21.77
CA THR A 181 45.04 6.98 23.10
C THR A 181 45.56 8.21 23.84
N ASP A 182 44.69 8.94 24.52
CA ASP A 182 45.08 9.84 25.61
C ASP A 182 44.47 9.33 26.91
N GLY A 183 45.30 8.60 27.65
CA GLY A 183 45.01 8.09 28.97
C GLY A 183 46.22 8.32 29.89
N TYR A 184 46.05 9.26 30.83
CA TYR A 184 46.67 9.34 32.15
C TYR A 184 48.20 9.32 32.27
N ARG A 185 48.77 10.54 32.44
CA ARG A 185 49.78 10.83 33.46
C ARG A 185 49.35 12.05 34.25
#